data_AF-A0A0C2QX80-F1
#
_entry.id   AF-A0A0C2QX80-F1
#
_cell.length_a   1.000
_cell.length_b   1.000
_cell.length_c   1.000
_cell.angle_alpha   90.00
_cell.angle_beta   90.00
_cell.angle_gamma   90.00
#
_symmetry.space_group_name_H-M   'P 1'
#
loop_
_entity.id
_entity.type
_entity.pdbx_description
1 polymer ?
#
loop_
_entity_poly.entity_id
_entity_poly.type
_entity_poly.pdbx_seq_one_letter_code
_entity_poly.pdbx_strand_id
1 'polypeptide(L)' 'MSVPIKEEIVAYGPFVMSSMAEILQACRDDQEGKFGSLDKIS' A
#
# COMPACT_ATOMS: atom_id res chain seq x y z
N MET A 1 4.52 -17.01 18.04
CA MET A 1 3.74 -17.57 16.90
C MET A 1 3.01 -16.44 16.22
N SER A 2 3.06 -16.36 14.89
CA SER A 2 2.20 -15.44 14.13
C SER A 2 0.80 -16.04 13.98
N VAL A 3 -0.22 -15.18 13.99
CA VAL A 3 -1.61 -15.58 13.69
C VAL A 3 -1.87 -15.28 12.21
N PRO A 4 -2.44 -16.22 11.44
CA PRO A 4 -2.78 -15.97 10.04
C PRO A 4 -3.83 -14.87 9.93
N ILE A 5 -3.61 -13.94 9.02
CA ILE A 5 -4.62 -12.96 8.62
C ILE A 5 -5.66 -13.72 7.78
N LYS A 6 -6.95 -13.53 8.09
CA LYS A 6 -8.09 -14.22 7.42
C LYS A 6 -8.69 -13.39 6.28
N GLU A 7 -8.07 -12.26 5.95
CA GLU A 7 -8.53 -11.34 4.92
C GLU A 7 -8.01 -11.79 3.55
N GLU A 8 -8.70 -11.37 2.50
CA GLU A 8 -8.20 -11.56 1.14
C GLU A 8 -6.91 -10.75 0.97
N ILE A 9 -5.90 -11.34 0.33
CA ILE A 9 -4.61 -10.68 0.12
C ILE A 9 -4.45 -10.44 -1.37
N VAL A 10 -4.40 -9.16 -1.74
CA VAL A 10 -4.16 -8.70 -3.11
C VAL A 10 -2.86 -7.89 -3.10
N ALA A 11 -1.90 -8.30 -3.93
CA ALA A 11 -0.58 -7.65 -4.01
C ALA A 11 -0.31 -7.14 -5.43
N TYR A 12 0.16 -5.90 -5.54
CA TYR A 12 0.55 -5.29 -6.81
C TYR A 12 1.68 -4.28 -6.60
N GLY A 13 2.84 -4.58 -7.18
CA GLY A 13 4.04 -3.75 -7.01
C GLY A 13 4.40 -3.60 -5.53
N PRO A 14 4.55 -2.35 -5.01
CA PRO A 14 4.88 -2.10 -3.61
C PRO A 14 3.66 -2.18 -2.66
N PHE A 15 2.45 -2.44 -3.17
CA PHE A 15 1.22 -2.36 -2.39
C PHE A 15 0.61 -3.74 -2.10
N VAL A 16 0.15 -3.93 -0.86
CA VAL A 16 -0.60 -5.11 -0.40
C VAL A 16 -1.86 -4.61 0.31
N MET A 17 -3.03 -5.04 -0.15
CA MET A 17 -4.35 -4.61 0.34
C MET A 17 -5.37 -5.76 0.26
N SER A 18 -6.62 -5.50 0.69
CA SER A 18 -7.69 -6.50 0.70
C SER A 18 -8.47 -6.55 -0.61
N SER A 19 -8.30 -5.58 -1.52
CA SER A 19 -8.95 -5.58 -2.83
C SER A 19 -8.19 -4.79 -3.91
N MET A 20 -8.48 -5.08 -5.19
CA MET A 20 -7.92 -4.30 -6.31
C MET A 20 -8.35 -2.82 -6.31
N ALA A 21 -9.53 -2.49 -5.77
CA ALA A 21 -10.00 -1.11 -5.68
C ALA A 21 -9.10 -0.28 -4.75
N GLU A 22 -8.68 -0.86 -3.63
CA GLU A 22 -7.75 -0.24 -2.68
C GLU A 22 -6.35 -0.11 -3.26
N ILE A 23 -5.87 -1.13 -3.98
CA ILE A 23 -4.61 -1.04 -4.73
C ILE A 23 -4.62 0.14 -5.69
N LEU A 24 -5.69 0.30 -6.48
CA LEU A 24 -5.82 1.40 -7.44
C LEU A 24 -5.90 2.77 -6.75
N GLN A 25 -6.54 2.84 -5.57
CA GLN A 25 -6.54 4.06 -4.77
C GLN A 25 -5.14 4.39 -4.26
N ALA A 26 -4.43 3.41 -3.69
CA ALA A 26 -3.06 3.58 -3.23
C ALA A 26 -2.13 4.03 -4.38
N CYS A 27 -2.26 3.45 -5.58
CA CYS A 27 -1.52 3.93 -6.74
C CYS A 27 -1.82 5.40 -7.08
N ARG A 28 -3.08 5.86 -6.97
CA ARG A 28 -3.43 7.27 -7.21
C ARG A 28 -2.86 8.17 -6.12
N ASP A 29 -2.98 7.76 -4.86
CA ASP A 29 -2.46 8.53 -3.73
C ASP A 29 -0.93 8.67 -3.80
N ASP A 30 -0.23 7.65 -4.31
CA ASP A 30 1.21 7.67 -4.57
C ASP A 30 1.57 8.62 -5.71
N GLN A 31 0.83 8.57 -6.81
CA GLN A 31 0.97 9.51 -7.93
C GLN A 31 0.69 10.95 -7.52
N GLU A 32 -0.23 11.17 -6.59
CA GLU A 32 -0.55 12.49 -6.02
C GLU A 32 0.44 12.93 -4.93
N GLY A 33 1.44 12.11 -4.58
CA GLY A 33 2.49 12.44 -3.62
C GLY A 33 2.03 12.44 -2.16
N LYS A 34 0.93 11.75 -1.83
CA LYS A 34 0.32 11.75 -0.48
C LYS A 34 1.05 10.90 0.55
N PHE A 35 1.93 9.99 0.13
CA PHE A 35 2.72 9.15 1.06
C PHE A 35 3.96 9.83 1.64
N GLY A 36 4.20 11.10 1.26
CA GLY A 36 5.31 11.89 1.74
C GLY A 36 6.62 11.63 0.98
N SER A 37 7.52 12.60 1.02
CA SER A 37 8.90 12.43 0.57
C SER A 37 9.72 11.88 1.72
N LEU A 38 10.64 10.97 1.45
CA LEU A 38 11.69 10.61 2.41
C LEU A 38 12.52 11.88 2.64
N ASP A 39 12.20 12.64 3.70
CA ASP A 39 12.99 13.78 4.13
C ASP A 39 14.39 13.22 4.43
N LYS A 40 15.34 13.49 3.53
CA LYS A 40 16.72 13.06 3.73
C LYS A 40 17.20 13.82 4.95
N ILE A 41 17.42 13.08 6.04
CA ILE A 41 18.10 13.56 7.25
C ILE A 41 19.37 14.28 6.77
N SER A 42 19.31 15.60 6.81
CA SER A 42 20.38 16.53 6.42
C SER A 42 21.23 16.85 7.63
#